data_AF-A0A2G1ZLF3-F1
#
_entry.id   AF-A0A2G1ZLF3-F1
#
_cell.length_a   1.000
_cell.length_b   1.000
_cell.length_c   1.000
_cell.angle_alpha   90.00
_cell.angle_beta   90.00
_cell.angle_gamma   90.00
#
_symmetry.space_group_name_H-M   'P 1'
#
loop_
_entity.id
_entity.type
_entity.pdbx_description
1 polymer ?
#
loop_
_entity_poly.entity_id
_entity_poly.type
_entity_poly.pdbx_seq_one_letter_code
_entity_poly.pdbx_strand_id
1 'polypeptide(L)'
;MSERDISAWKEIGFNAEKAQAWHGSGFTPEQSSSWSTAGFNLENAGQWSKQSFNAEEAKNWNTGGFDLENAVESRDKGLTPVKTDD
;
A
#
# COMPACT_ATOMS: atom_id res chain seq x y z
N MET A 1 -0.65 -19.80 2.27
CA MET A 1 -1.48 -19.52 1.07
C MET A 1 -2.22 -20.76 0.65
N SER A 2 -3.54 -20.64 0.58
CA SER A 2 -4.42 -21.67 0.01
C SER A 2 -4.50 -21.50 -1.50
N GLU A 3 -5.08 -22.46 -2.22
CA GLU A 3 -5.30 -22.36 -3.68
C GLU A 3 -6.07 -21.08 -4.06
N ARG A 4 -7.03 -20.68 -3.23
CA ARG A 4 -7.79 -19.43 -3.42
C ARG A 4 -6.93 -18.17 -3.33
N ASP A 5 -5.98 -18.14 -2.39
CA ASP A 5 -5.04 -17.02 -2.28
C ASP A 5 -4.22 -16.94 -3.56
N ILE A 6 -3.64 -18.07 -4.00
CA ILE A 6 -2.78 -18.13 -5.20
C ILE A 6 -3.51 -17.63 -6.44
N SER A 7 -4.79 -18.00 -6.60
CA SER A 7 -5.64 -17.49 -7.67
C SER A 7 -5.81 -15.98 -7.59
N ALA A 8 -6.17 -15.44 -6.42
CA ALA A 8 -6.34 -14.00 -6.23
C ALA A 8 -5.06 -13.21 -6.54
N TRP A 9 -3.88 -13.71 -6.11
CA TRP A 9 -2.59 -13.10 -6.45
C TRP A 9 -2.31 -13.16 -7.96
N LYS A 10 -2.63 -14.27 -8.63
CA LYS A 10 -2.50 -14.37 -10.09
C LYS A 10 -3.45 -13.43 -10.82
N GLU A 11 -4.68 -13.25 -10.33
CA GLU A 11 -5.68 -12.36 -10.93
C GLU A 11 -5.24 -10.89 -10.92
N ILE A 12 -4.53 -10.46 -9.87
CA ILE A 12 -3.94 -9.11 -9.79
C ILE A 12 -2.57 -9.01 -10.50
N GLY A 13 -2.14 -10.06 -11.20
CA GLY A 13 -0.87 -10.09 -11.94
C GLY A 13 0.38 -10.22 -11.08
N PHE A 14 0.25 -10.68 -9.83
CA PHE A 14 1.41 -10.95 -8.98
C PHE A 14 2.00 -12.33 -9.26
N ASN A 15 3.32 -12.35 -9.45
CA ASN A 15 4.10 -13.58 -9.55
C ASN A 15 4.15 -14.30 -8.19
N ALA A 16 4.45 -15.60 -8.20
CA ALA A 16 4.55 -16.41 -6.98
C ALA A 16 5.51 -15.81 -5.93
N GLU A 17 6.69 -15.33 -6.33
CA GLU A 17 7.64 -14.68 -5.43
C GLU A 17 7.09 -13.41 -4.78
N LYS A 18 6.42 -12.55 -5.57
CA LYS A 18 5.81 -11.31 -5.08
C LYS A 18 4.67 -11.66 -4.11
N ALA A 19 3.79 -12.58 -4.50
CA ALA A 19 2.71 -13.06 -3.64
C ALA A 19 3.23 -13.60 -2.31
N GLN A 20 4.29 -14.42 -2.33
CA GLN A 20 4.92 -14.93 -1.10
C GLN A 20 5.48 -13.81 -0.22
N ALA A 21 6.18 -12.84 -0.80
CA ALA A 21 6.78 -11.75 -0.04
C ALA A 21 5.73 -10.86 0.64
N TRP A 22 4.68 -10.50 -0.09
CA TRP A 22 3.60 -9.68 0.44
C TRP A 22 2.73 -10.43 1.45
N HIS A 23 2.37 -11.68 1.15
CA HIS A 23 1.64 -12.53 2.09
C HIS A 23 2.45 -12.80 3.36
N GLY A 24 3.76 -13.01 3.24
CA GLY A 24 4.66 -13.17 4.39
C GLY A 24 4.78 -11.92 5.26
N SER A 25 4.53 -10.74 4.68
CA SER A 25 4.45 -9.48 5.42
C SER A 25 3.07 -9.21 6.04
N GLY A 26 2.11 -10.12 5.85
CA GLY A 26 0.75 -9.99 6.39
C GLY A 26 -0.23 -9.25 5.49
N PHE A 27 0.13 -8.94 4.24
CA PHE A 27 -0.78 -8.31 3.29
C PHE A 27 -1.67 -9.33 2.59
N THR A 28 -2.92 -8.92 2.34
CA THR A 28 -3.85 -9.65 1.49
C THR A 28 -3.61 -9.31 0.02
N PRO A 29 -3.99 -10.19 -0.93
CA PRO A 29 -3.90 -9.89 -2.36
C PRO A 29 -4.57 -8.56 -2.73
N GLU A 30 -5.74 -8.25 -2.15
CA GLU A 30 -6.43 -6.98 -2.36
C GLU A 30 -5.59 -5.77 -1.90
N GLN A 31 -5.05 -5.82 -0.68
CA GLN A 31 -4.16 -4.76 -0.17
C GLN A 31 -2.95 -4.57 -1.06
N SER A 32 -2.26 -5.66 -1.41
CA SER A 32 -1.08 -5.63 -2.27
C SER A 32 -1.36 -5.12 -3.66
N SER A 33 -2.53 -5.44 -4.21
CA SER A 33 -3.00 -4.86 -5.45
C SER A 33 -3.12 -3.35 -5.32
N SER A 34 -3.82 -2.85 -4.29
CA SER A 34 -3.96 -1.40 -4.08
C SER A 34 -2.62 -0.70 -3.91
N TRP A 35 -1.71 -1.27 -3.11
CA TRP A 35 -0.36 -0.71 -2.92
C TRP A 35 0.45 -0.70 -4.22
N SER A 36 0.41 -1.79 -4.99
CA SER A 36 1.13 -1.88 -6.27
C SER A 36 0.52 -0.96 -7.33
N THR A 37 -0.80 -0.80 -7.37
CA THR A 37 -1.50 0.16 -8.24
C THR A 37 -1.17 1.60 -7.85
N ALA A 38 -0.95 1.85 -6.55
CA ALA A 38 -0.46 3.12 -6.04
C ALA A 38 1.05 3.35 -6.31
N GLY A 39 1.76 2.37 -6.89
CA GLY A 39 3.18 2.48 -7.22
C GLY A 39 4.12 2.16 -6.05
N PHE A 40 3.61 1.63 -4.95
CA PHE A 40 4.42 1.24 -3.80
C PHE A 40 4.94 -0.18 -3.91
N ASN A 41 6.17 -0.36 -3.43
CA ASN A 41 6.77 -1.67 -3.23
C ASN A 41 6.39 -2.23 -1.85
N LEU A 42 6.76 -3.49 -1.59
CA LEU A 42 6.47 -4.17 -0.32
C LEU A 42 7.05 -3.44 0.88
N GLU A 43 8.26 -2.91 0.76
CA GLU A 43 8.96 -2.22 1.85
C GLU A 43 8.22 -0.94 2.24
N ASN A 44 7.93 -0.06 1.27
CA ASN A 44 7.14 1.13 1.47
C ASN A 44 5.76 0.78 2.02
N ALA A 45 5.01 -0.13 1.37
CA ALA A 45 3.70 -0.54 1.85
C ALA A 45 3.74 -1.03 3.30
N GLY A 46 4.77 -1.79 3.67
CA GLY A 46 5.05 -2.22 5.04
C GLY A 46 5.23 -1.04 6.00
N GLN A 47 6.03 -0.04 5.62
CA GLN A 47 6.25 1.14 6.46
C GLN A 47 4.98 2.00 6.61
N TRP A 48 4.26 2.26 5.53
CA TRP A 48 3.00 3.01 5.58
C TRP A 48 1.91 2.27 6.35
N SER A 49 1.79 0.95 6.16
CA SER A 49 0.85 0.11 6.89
C SER A 49 1.16 0.07 8.38
N LYS A 50 2.44 0.04 8.79
CA LYS A 50 2.84 0.18 10.20
C LYS A 50 2.34 1.48 10.83
N GLN A 51 2.30 2.56 10.05
CA GLN A 51 1.77 3.85 10.47
C GLN A 51 0.23 3.93 10.34
N SER A 52 -0.46 2.80 10.17
CA SER A 52 -1.92 2.70 10.00
C SER A 52 -2.43 3.51 8.80
N PHE A 53 -1.65 3.63 7.72
CA PHE A 53 -2.12 4.17 6.45
C PHE A 53 -2.55 3.04 5.52
N ASN A 54 -3.52 3.35 4.66
CA ASN A 54 -3.88 2.49 3.54
C ASN A 54 -3.17 2.96 2.25
N ALA A 55 -3.22 2.11 1.21
CA ALA A 55 -2.58 2.37 -0.07
C ALA A 55 -3.07 3.66 -0.75
N GLU A 56 -4.36 3.98 -0.63
CA GLU A 56 -4.97 5.16 -1.24
C GLU A 56 -4.51 6.45 -0.54
N GLU A 57 -4.48 6.46 0.79
CA GLU A 57 -3.95 7.58 1.56
C GLU A 57 -2.47 7.81 1.25
N ALA A 58 -1.67 6.75 1.30
CA ALA A 58 -0.26 6.83 0.97
C ALA A 58 -0.04 7.38 -0.44
N LYS A 59 -0.85 6.92 -1.41
CA LYS A 59 -0.82 7.45 -2.77
C LYS A 59 -1.11 8.93 -2.82
N ASN A 60 -2.13 9.41 -2.10
CA ASN A 60 -2.48 10.83 -2.10
C ASN A 60 -1.37 11.68 -1.48
N TRP A 61 -0.78 11.23 -0.37
CA TRP A 61 0.38 11.88 0.24
C TRP A 61 1.59 11.92 -0.70
N ASN A 62 1.95 10.78 -1.31
CA ASN A 62 3.05 10.68 -2.27
C ASN A 62 2.80 11.56 -3.51
N THR A 63 1.57 11.58 -4.02
CA THR A 63 1.16 12.48 -5.12
C THR A 63 1.31 13.95 -4.74
N GLY A 64 1.08 14.29 -3.47
CA GLY A 64 1.34 15.62 -2.92
C GLY A 64 2.82 15.93 -2.65
N GLY A 65 3.74 15.00 -2.94
CA GLY A 65 5.17 15.14 -2.65
C GLY A 65 5.54 14.90 -1.19
N PHE A 66 4.67 14.25 -0.42
CA PHE A 66 4.94 13.89 0.98
C PHE A 66 5.48 12.47 1.09
N ASP A 67 6.64 12.32 1.72
CA ASP A 67 7.15 11.05 2.19
C ASP A 67 6.39 10.55 3.42
N LEU A 68 6.62 9.29 3.80
CA LEU A 68 6.00 8.65 4.96
C LEU A 68 6.11 9.50 6.23
N GLU A 69 7.32 9.96 6.57
CA GLU A 69 7.55 10.76 7.79
C GLU A 69 6.74 12.06 7.78
N ASN A 70 6.79 12.79 6.65
CA ASN A 70 6.04 14.03 6.50
C ASN A 70 4.53 13.81 6.55
N ALA A 71 4.04 12.71 5.96
CA ALA A 71 2.63 12.34 6.00
C ALA A 71 2.15 11.95 7.40
N VAL A 72 2.98 11.19 8.15
CA VAL A 72 2.71 10.85 9.56
C VAL A 72 2.64 12.10 10.41
N GLU A 73 3.63 12.99 10.30
CA GLU A 73 3.66 14.24 11.06
C GLU A 73 2.48 15.15 10.70
N SER A 74 2.16 15.24 9.40
CA SER A 74 1.03 16.03 8.93
C SER A 74 -0.29 15.48 9.48
N ARG A 75 -0.48 14.16 9.47
CA ARG A 75 -1.65 13.49 10.06
C ARG A 75 -1.73 13.70 11.57
N ASP A 76 -0.61 13.66 12.28
CA ASP A 76 -0.54 13.97 13.72
C ASP A 76 -0.98 15.41 14.02
N LYS A 77 -0.62 16.35 13.13
CA LYS A 77 -1.08 17.75 13.14
C LYS A 77 -2.54 17.93 12.68
N GLY A 78 -3.24 16.87 12.31
CA GLY A 78 -4.63 16.91 11.84
C GLY A 78 -4.78 17.31 10.36
N LEU A 79 -3.71 17.30 9.58
CA LEU A 79 -3.75 17.52 8.13
C LEU A 79 -4.13 16.21 7.43
N THR A 80 -4.97 16.31 6.41
CA THR A 80 -5.32 15.20 5.53
C THR A 80 -4.65 15.39 4.18
N PRO A 81 -4.29 14.31 3.46
CA PRO A 81 -3.74 14.47 2.12
C PRO A 81 -4.78 15.15 1.24
N VAL A 82 -4.35 16.15 0.47
CA VAL A 82 -5.22 16.78 -0.52
C VAL A 82 -5.71 15.70 -1.48
N LYS A 83 -7.02 15.47 -1.50
CA LYS A 83 -7.67 14.86 -2.65
C LYS A 83 -7.65 15.94 -3.73
N THR A 84 -6.75 15.84 -4.69
CA THR A 84 -6.86 16.66 -5.89
C THR A 84 -8.07 16.12 -6.65
N ASP A 85 -9.23 16.72 -6.40
CA ASP A 85 -10.41 16.62 -7.25
C ASP A 85 -10.04 17.39 -8.53
N ASP A 86 -9.77 16.66 -9.62
CA ASP A 86 -9.66 17.20 -10.99
C ASP A 86 -11.00 17.02 -11.70
#